data_AF-A0AAE7D6W3-F1
#
_entry.id   AF-A0AAE7D6W3-F1
#
_cell.length_a   1.000
_cell.length_b   1.000
_cell.length_c   1.000
_cell.angle_alpha   90.00
_cell.angle_beta   90.00
_cell.angle_gamma   90.00
#
_symmetry.space_group_name_H-M   'P 1'
#
loop_
_entity.id
_entity.type
_entity.pdbx_description
1 polymer ?
#
loop_
_entity_poly.entity_id
_entity_poly.type
_entity_poly.pdbx_seq_one_letter_code
_entity_poly.pdbx_strand_id
1 'polypeptide(L)'
;MDSLTCPSLIPHSMEQPSIFDESFDHPERLRRRDLMPAWLKVYTWVTFGLSLFMTILVLLQIPETSGLPDDVDAAGFWAGTVIAAAIIAAVYMSPVVLVLFEIRWAVGFNLVTGIVWIALVALLAIFFDPAFLYLGITMFYYIPFWIGLLPLRRSWAKEAMSRRELRRKKRAVTF
;
A
#
# COMPACT_ATOMS: atom_id res chain seq x y z
N MET A 1 -24.03 -77.18 -20.92
CA MET A 1 -25.04 -76.12 -20.86
C MET A 1 -25.67 -76.28 -19.48
N ASP A 2 -25.32 -75.54 -18.44
CA ASP A 2 -24.93 -74.13 -18.42
C ASP A 2 -23.88 -73.78 -17.35
N SER A 3 -23.21 -72.68 -17.66
CA SER A 3 -22.01 -72.13 -17.08
C SER A 3 -22.19 -71.55 -15.67
N LEU A 4 -21.27 -71.94 -14.78
CA LEU A 4 -20.87 -71.21 -13.59
C LEU A 4 -20.52 -69.76 -13.93
N THR A 5 -21.22 -68.80 -13.33
CA THR A 5 -20.82 -67.38 -13.35
C THR A 5 -20.70 -66.89 -11.91
N CYS A 6 -19.45 -66.78 -11.43
CA CYS A 6 -19.12 -65.98 -10.26
C CYS A 6 -19.14 -64.50 -10.66
N PRO A 7 -19.86 -63.61 -9.97
CA PRO A 7 -19.68 -62.18 -10.16
C PRO A 7 -18.36 -61.76 -9.49
N SER A 8 -17.40 -61.34 -10.30
CA SER A 8 -16.18 -60.67 -9.86
C SER A 8 -16.53 -59.30 -9.28
N LEU A 9 -16.68 -59.23 -7.96
CA LEU A 9 -16.61 -57.97 -7.22
C LEU A 9 -15.15 -57.47 -7.27
N ILE A 10 -14.87 -56.63 -8.26
CA ILE A 10 -13.68 -55.78 -8.27
C ILE A 10 -13.91 -54.75 -7.15
N PRO A 11 -13.11 -54.75 -6.06
CA PRO A 11 -13.18 -53.66 -5.12
C PRO A 11 -12.71 -52.41 -5.85
N HIS A 12 -13.57 -51.40 -5.92
CA HIS A 12 -13.15 -50.04 -6.21
C HIS A 12 -11.94 -49.75 -5.33
N SER A 13 -10.79 -49.54 -5.96
CA SER A 13 -9.62 -49.00 -5.29
C SER A 13 -10.08 -47.71 -4.63
N MET A 14 -10.23 -47.74 -3.31
CA MET A 14 -10.26 -46.53 -2.50
C MET A 14 -8.90 -45.89 -2.74
N GLU A 15 -8.85 -44.94 -3.69
CA GLU A 15 -7.74 -44.02 -3.81
C GLU A 15 -7.53 -43.47 -2.41
N GLN A 16 -6.47 -43.93 -1.75
CA GLN A 16 -6.07 -43.36 -0.49
C GLN A 16 -5.87 -41.87 -0.78
N PRO A 17 -6.53 -40.96 -0.04
CA PRO A 17 -6.20 -39.55 -0.14
C PRO A 17 -4.71 -39.44 0.18
N SER A 18 -3.93 -39.18 -0.86
CA SER A 18 -2.50 -38.99 -0.77
C SER A 18 -2.28 -37.88 0.25
N ILE A 19 -1.46 -38.15 1.28
CA ILE A 19 -1.05 -37.13 2.26
C ILE A 19 -0.37 -35.91 1.59
N PHE A 20 0.03 -36.07 0.33
CA PHE A 20 0.38 -35.00 -0.58
C PHE A 20 -0.89 -34.61 -1.34
N ASP A 21 -1.74 -33.83 -0.69
CA ASP A 21 -2.85 -33.13 -1.35
C ASP A 21 -2.29 -32.24 -2.48
N GLU A 22 -3.06 -32.11 -3.56
CA GLU A 22 -2.82 -31.16 -4.67
C GLU A 22 -2.58 -29.71 -4.20
N SER A 23 -2.86 -29.39 -2.93
CA SER A 23 -2.49 -28.14 -2.28
C SER A 23 -0.98 -27.87 -2.26
N PHE A 24 -0.12 -28.90 -2.39
CA PHE A 24 1.33 -28.71 -2.51
C PHE A 24 1.78 -28.25 -3.91
N ASP A 25 1.02 -28.57 -4.95
CA ASP A 25 1.34 -28.18 -6.34
C ASP A 25 0.92 -26.75 -6.66
N HIS A 26 0.08 -26.16 -5.81
CA HIS A 26 -0.26 -24.76 -5.86
C HIS A 26 0.49 -24.03 -4.75
N PRO A 27 1.67 -23.43 -5.02
CA PRO A 27 2.21 -22.45 -4.09
C PRO A 27 1.20 -21.30 -4.03
N GLU A 28 0.34 -21.33 -3.01
CA GLU A 28 -0.60 -20.24 -2.73
C GLU A 28 0.21 -18.96 -2.79
N ARG A 29 -0.17 -18.08 -3.71
CA ARG A 29 0.48 -16.78 -3.84
C ARG A 29 0.14 -15.99 -2.59
N LEU A 30 0.91 -16.18 -1.51
CA LEU A 30 0.88 -15.34 -0.33
C LEU A 30 0.86 -13.89 -0.80
N ARG A 31 -0.26 -13.21 -0.57
CA ARG A 31 -0.42 -11.81 -0.91
C ARG A 31 0.39 -11.01 0.10
N ARG A 32 1.03 -9.93 -0.36
CA ARG A 32 1.92 -9.15 0.53
C ARG A 32 1.17 -8.50 1.68
N ARG A 33 -0.15 -8.29 1.51
CA ARG A 33 -1.07 -7.86 2.56
C ARG A 33 -1.24 -8.88 3.68
N ASP A 34 -1.05 -10.18 3.45
CA ASP A 34 -1.20 -11.20 4.49
C ASP A 34 0.00 -11.24 5.45
N LEU A 35 1.17 -10.84 4.96
CA LEU A 35 2.39 -10.63 5.76
C LEU A 35 2.31 -9.41 6.67
N MET A 36 1.32 -8.54 6.46
CA MET A 36 1.16 -7.32 7.23
C MET A 36 0.56 -7.66 8.60
N PRO A 37 1.18 -7.24 9.72
CA PRO A 37 0.64 -7.52 11.04
C PRO A 37 -0.72 -6.83 11.22
N ALA A 38 -1.61 -7.44 12.01
CA ALA A 38 -2.99 -6.99 12.16
C ALA A 38 -3.10 -5.53 12.60
N TRP A 39 -2.24 -5.08 13.52
CA TRP A 39 -2.20 -3.68 13.97
C TRP A 39 -1.89 -2.71 12.82
N LEU A 40 -0.99 -3.07 11.89
CA LEU A 40 -0.62 -2.23 10.77
C LEU A 40 -1.72 -2.18 9.71
N LYS A 41 -2.50 -3.27 9.55
CA LYS A 41 -3.71 -3.27 8.72
C LYS A 41 -4.74 -2.27 9.26
N VAL A 42 -5.03 -2.33 10.56
CA VAL A 42 -5.95 -1.38 11.21
C VAL A 42 -5.43 0.05 11.06
N TYR A 43 -4.14 0.27 11.36
CA TYR A 43 -3.52 1.59 11.23
C TYR A 43 -3.60 2.14 9.80
N THR A 44 -3.39 1.30 8.80
CA THR A 44 -3.50 1.69 7.37
C THR A 44 -4.90 2.19 7.05
N TRP A 45 -5.95 1.53 7.56
CA TRP A 45 -7.34 1.97 7.37
C TRP A 45 -7.67 3.25 8.12
N VAL A 46 -7.21 3.40 9.37
CA VAL A 46 -7.41 4.66 10.12
C VAL A 46 -6.68 5.81 9.41
N THR A 47 -5.45 5.56 8.95
CA THR A 47 -4.66 6.54 8.19
C THR A 47 -5.34 6.88 6.87
N PHE A 48 -5.94 5.90 6.18
CA PHE A 48 -6.73 6.14 4.98
C PHE A 48 -7.89 7.11 5.25
N GLY A 49 -8.68 6.83 6.30
CA GLY A 49 -9.80 7.67 6.69
C GLY A 49 -9.36 9.10 7.04
N LEU A 50 -8.24 9.23 7.76
CA LEU A 50 -7.69 10.54 8.11
C LEU A 50 -7.14 11.28 6.89
N SER A 51 -6.38 10.62 6.01
CA SER A 51 -5.89 11.20 4.75
C SER A 51 -7.04 11.70 3.88
N LEU A 52 -8.13 10.93 3.81
CA LEU A 52 -9.33 11.30 3.07
C LEU A 52 -10.00 12.51 3.71
N PHE A 53 -10.16 12.51 5.04
CA PHE A 53 -10.72 13.63 5.77
C PHE A 53 -9.91 14.92 5.57
N MET A 54 -8.58 14.86 5.69
CA MET A 54 -7.69 16.00 5.44
C MET A 54 -7.76 16.48 3.99
N THR A 55 -7.83 15.57 3.03
CA THR A 55 -8.03 15.92 1.61
C THR A 55 -9.32 16.71 1.40
N ILE A 56 -10.42 16.25 2.00
CA ILE A 56 -11.70 16.95 1.93
C ILE A 56 -11.60 18.34 2.58
N LEU A 57 -10.97 18.47 3.75
CA LEU A 57 -10.77 19.77 4.40
C LEU A 57 -9.99 20.75 3.51
N VAL A 58 -8.92 20.29 2.86
CA VAL A 58 -8.12 21.12 1.95
C VAL A 58 -8.97 21.59 0.76
N LEU A 59 -9.81 20.71 0.21
CA LEU A 59 -10.71 21.07 -0.90
C LEU A 59 -11.82 22.04 -0.47
N LEU A 60 -12.31 21.94 0.78
CA LEU A 60 -13.31 22.85 1.32
C LEU A 60 -12.75 24.23 1.68
N GLN A 61 -11.44 24.34 1.89
CA GLN A 61 -10.77 25.61 2.18
C GLN A 61 -10.46 26.44 0.93
N ILE A 62 -10.84 25.98 -0.26
CA ILE A 62 -10.66 26.75 -1.48
C ILE A 62 -11.57 28.00 -1.39
N PRO A 63 -11.01 29.21 -1.32
CA PRO A 63 -11.79 30.42 -1.05
C PRO A 63 -12.74 30.73 -2.21
N GLU A 64 -13.94 31.22 -1.88
CA GLU A 64 -14.84 31.82 -2.86
C GLU A 64 -14.24 33.15 -3.37
N THR A 65 -14.44 33.45 -4.66
CA THR A 65 -13.78 34.55 -5.37
C THR A 65 -14.12 35.96 -4.88
N SER A 66 -15.02 36.10 -3.90
CA SER A 66 -15.56 37.37 -3.45
C SER A 66 -14.53 38.31 -2.77
N GLY A 67 -13.29 37.86 -2.57
CA GLY A 67 -12.21 38.65 -1.98
C GLY A 67 -10.96 38.82 -2.85
N LEU A 68 -11.00 38.42 -4.13
CA LEU A 68 -9.88 38.62 -5.05
C LEU A 68 -9.80 40.11 -5.44
N PRO A 69 -8.62 40.75 -5.39
CA PRO A 69 -8.40 42.06 -5.98
C PRO A 69 -8.72 42.00 -7.49
N ASP A 70 -9.36 43.05 -8.02
CA ASP A 70 -9.79 43.13 -9.44
C ASP A 70 -8.64 42.92 -10.44
N ASP A 71 -7.39 43.09 -9.99
CA ASP A 71 -6.17 43.00 -10.80
C ASP A 71 -5.62 41.56 -10.94
N VAL A 72 -6.19 40.57 -10.25
CA VAL A 72 -5.71 39.19 -10.27
C VAL A 72 -6.45 38.38 -11.34
N ASP A 73 -5.71 37.71 -12.23
CA ASP A 73 -6.29 36.73 -13.15
C ASP A 73 -6.96 35.60 -12.34
N ALA A 74 -8.28 35.68 -12.25
CA ALA A 74 -9.09 34.73 -11.49
C ALA A 74 -8.87 33.29 -11.99
N ALA A 75 -8.68 33.10 -13.30
CA ALA A 75 -8.45 31.77 -13.87
C ALA A 75 -7.10 31.20 -13.42
N GLY A 76 -6.03 31.99 -13.48
CA GLY A 76 -4.70 31.61 -12.99
C GLY A 76 -4.69 31.32 -11.49
N PHE A 77 -5.37 32.13 -10.69
CA PHE A 77 -5.51 31.93 -9.25
C PHE A 77 -6.25 30.62 -8.91
N TRP A 78 -7.36 30.33 -9.58
CA TRP A 78 -8.09 29.07 -9.41
C TRP A 78 -7.26 27.87 -9.81
N ALA A 79 -6.60 27.94 -10.98
CA ALA A 79 -5.73 26.87 -11.44
C ALA A 79 -4.61 26.60 -10.42
N GLY A 80 -3.95 27.64 -9.94
CA GLY A 80 -2.90 27.55 -8.92
C GLY A 80 -3.40 26.92 -7.61
N THR A 81 -4.54 27.38 -7.11
CA THR A 81 -5.14 26.88 -5.86
C THR A 81 -5.56 25.41 -5.98
N VAL A 82 -6.21 25.04 -7.08
CA VAL A 82 -6.63 23.65 -7.35
C VAL A 82 -5.41 22.73 -7.49
N ILE A 83 -4.36 23.16 -8.18
CA ILE A 83 -3.12 22.40 -8.32
C ILE A 83 -2.46 22.22 -6.94
N ALA A 84 -2.36 23.29 -6.15
CA ALA A 84 -1.79 23.20 -4.80
C ALA A 84 -2.59 22.25 -3.91
N ALA A 85 -3.92 22.37 -3.91
CA ALA A 85 -4.81 21.48 -3.17
C ALA A 85 -4.65 20.00 -3.61
N ALA A 86 -4.56 19.76 -4.92
CA ALA A 86 -4.34 18.43 -5.48
C ALA A 86 -2.98 17.84 -5.07
N ILE A 87 -1.92 18.65 -5.05
CA ILE A 87 -0.59 18.23 -4.58
C ILE A 87 -0.65 17.85 -3.10
N ILE A 88 -1.25 18.68 -2.26
CA ILE A 88 -1.39 18.42 -0.82
C ILE A 88 -2.20 17.12 -0.60
N ALA A 89 -3.34 16.98 -1.28
CA ALA A 89 -4.15 15.76 -1.26
C ALA A 89 -3.35 14.52 -1.68
N ALA A 90 -2.57 14.62 -2.76
CA ALA A 90 -1.72 13.53 -3.23
C ALA A 90 -0.65 13.16 -2.20
N VAL A 91 -0.06 14.13 -1.49
CA VAL A 91 0.89 13.87 -0.41
C VAL A 91 0.25 13.12 0.75
N TYR A 92 -0.98 13.48 1.16
CA TYR A 92 -1.67 12.76 2.22
C TYR A 92 -2.16 11.37 1.81
N MET A 93 -2.61 11.20 0.57
CA MET A 93 -3.19 9.94 0.08
C MET A 93 -2.14 8.92 -0.39
N SER A 94 -1.06 9.37 -1.04
CA SER A 94 -0.06 8.47 -1.63
C SER A 94 0.60 7.49 -0.64
N PRO A 95 0.92 7.87 0.63
CA PRO A 95 1.43 6.94 1.64
C PRO A 95 0.61 5.67 1.79
N VAL A 96 -0.70 5.85 1.86
CA VAL A 96 -1.66 4.79 2.17
C VAL A 96 -2.00 4.01 0.91
N VAL A 97 -2.27 4.72 -0.19
CA VAL A 97 -2.64 4.13 -1.47
C VAL A 97 -1.53 3.20 -1.99
N LEU A 98 -0.27 3.62 -1.93
CA LEU A 98 0.85 2.80 -2.40
C LEU A 98 1.01 1.51 -1.58
N VAL A 99 0.71 1.59 -0.28
CA VAL A 99 0.77 0.44 0.63
C VAL A 99 -0.40 -0.51 0.40
N LEU A 100 -1.61 0.03 0.18
CA LEU A 100 -2.81 -0.76 -0.16
C LEU A 100 -2.65 -1.49 -1.50
N PHE A 101 -2.00 -0.87 -2.49
CA PHE A 101 -1.68 -1.50 -3.79
C PHE A 101 -0.45 -2.42 -3.76
N GLU A 102 0.13 -2.68 -2.59
CA GLU A 102 1.28 -3.58 -2.40
C GLU A 102 2.50 -3.24 -3.29
N ILE A 103 2.68 -1.95 -3.62
CA ILE A 103 3.72 -1.50 -4.55
C ILE A 103 5.09 -1.74 -3.91
N ARG A 104 6.00 -2.38 -4.65
CA ARG A 104 7.34 -2.79 -4.14
C ARG A 104 8.17 -1.63 -3.57
N TRP A 105 7.94 -0.42 -4.09
CA TRP A 105 8.63 0.81 -3.68
C TRP A 105 7.83 1.65 -2.70
N ALA A 106 6.65 1.20 -2.25
CA ALA A 106 5.77 1.96 -1.37
C ALA A 106 6.49 2.41 -0.09
N VAL A 107 7.30 1.53 0.51
CA VAL A 107 8.06 1.88 1.73
C VAL A 107 9.15 2.92 1.45
N GLY A 108 9.87 2.77 0.33
CA GLY A 108 10.92 3.72 -0.05
C GLY A 108 10.35 5.09 -0.41
N PHE A 109 9.28 5.12 -1.19
CA PHE A 109 8.54 6.33 -1.54
C PHE A 109 8.04 7.05 -0.29
N ASN A 110 7.37 6.33 0.62
CA ASN A 110 6.88 6.90 1.89
C ASN A 110 7.98 7.60 2.69
N LEU A 111 9.16 6.98 2.76
CA LEU A 111 10.28 7.51 3.53
C LEU A 111 10.87 8.76 2.86
N VAL A 112 11.01 8.75 1.53
CA VAL A 112 11.47 9.93 0.77
C VAL A 112 10.46 11.07 0.88
N THR A 113 9.17 10.79 0.68
CA THR A 113 8.09 11.78 0.83
C THR A 113 8.09 12.38 2.23
N GLY A 114 8.31 11.57 3.27
CA GLY A 114 8.45 12.05 4.64
C GLY A 114 9.60 13.04 4.82
N ILE A 115 10.79 12.72 4.32
CA ILE A 115 11.96 13.61 4.39
C ILE A 115 11.72 14.90 3.61
N VAL A 116 11.21 14.80 2.39
CA VAL A 116 10.92 15.96 1.53
C VAL A 116 9.88 16.86 2.18
N TRP A 117 8.85 16.28 2.80
CA TRP A 117 7.81 17.04 3.49
C TRP A 117 8.35 17.78 4.71
N ILE A 118 9.16 17.12 5.55
CA ILE A 118 9.80 17.78 6.70
C ILE A 118 10.66 18.95 6.25
N ALA A 119 11.47 18.76 5.19
CA ALA A 119 12.28 19.82 4.62
C ALA A 119 11.42 20.98 4.09
N LEU A 120 10.33 20.67 3.38
CA LEU A 120 9.40 21.67 2.86
C LEU A 120 8.75 22.48 3.99
N VAL A 121 8.21 21.82 5.01
CA VAL A 121 7.59 22.49 6.16
C VAL A 121 8.61 23.36 6.90
N ALA A 122 9.84 22.88 7.09
CA ALA A 122 10.90 23.65 7.72
C ALA A 122 11.25 24.91 6.90
N LEU A 123 11.36 24.78 5.57
CA LEU A 123 11.58 25.93 4.69
C LEU A 123 10.44 26.93 4.76
N LEU A 124 9.18 26.47 4.71
CA LEU A 124 8.01 27.35 4.81
C LEU A 124 7.96 28.07 6.17
N ALA A 125 8.30 27.37 7.25
CA ALA A 125 8.34 27.95 8.59
C ALA A 125 9.45 29.01 8.77
N ILE A 126 10.61 28.80 8.15
CA ILE A 126 11.76 29.73 8.24
C ILE A 126 11.56 30.97 7.37
N PHE A 127 11.04 30.79 6.15
CA PHE A 127 11.03 31.86 5.13
C PHE A 127 9.69 32.59 4.99
N PHE A 128 8.57 32.02 5.45
CA PHE A 128 7.25 32.63 5.29
C PHE A 128 6.57 32.90 6.63
N ASP A 129 6.20 31.86 7.38
CA ASP A 129 5.45 32.01 8.63
C ASP A 129 5.66 30.78 9.53
N PRO A 130 6.09 30.93 10.80
CA PRO A 130 6.18 29.81 11.73
C PRO A 130 4.86 29.06 11.95
N ALA A 131 3.69 29.63 11.62
CA ALA A 131 2.41 28.94 11.61
C ALA A 131 2.41 27.70 10.69
N PHE A 132 3.27 27.64 9.67
CA PHE A 132 3.43 26.42 8.86
C PHE A 132 3.93 25.22 9.65
N LEU A 133 4.49 25.39 10.86
CA LEU A 133 4.80 24.28 11.77
C LEU A 133 3.56 23.49 12.18
N TYR A 134 2.36 24.11 12.23
CA TYR A 134 1.11 23.38 12.49
C TYR A 134 0.82 22.35 11.39
N LEU A 135 1.24 22.63 10.15
CA LEU A 135 1.18 21.71 9.02
C LEU A 135 2.16 20.53 9.18
N GLY A 136 3.25 20.72 9.93
CA GLY A 136 4.16 19.66 10.35
C GLY A 136 3.61 18.78 11.47
N ILE A 137 2.77 19.34 12.36
CA ILE A 137 2.20 18.59 13.49
C ILE A 137 1.30 17.45 13.01
N THR A 138 0.54 17.67 11.94
CA THR A 138 -0.31 16.62 11.34
C THR A 138 0.50 15.43 10.86
N MET A 139 1.79 15.60 10.60
CA MET A 139 2.66 14.54 10.12
C MET A 139 3.17 13.59 11.20
N PHE A 140 3.15 13.98 12.48
CA PHE A 140 3.48 13.06 13.58
C PHE A 140 2.54 11.85 13.60
N TYR A 141 1.31 12.01 13.10
CA TYR A 141 0.37 10.92 12.91
C TYR A 141 0.87 9.81 11.96
N TYR A 142 1.73 10.14 10.98
CA TYR A 142 2.28 9.16 10.04
C TYR A 142 3.53 8.46 10.58
N ILE A 143 4.10 8.88 11.71
CA ILE A 143 5.31 8.28 12.27
C ILE A 143 5.08 6.82 12.67
N PRO A 144 4.04 6.44 13.44
CA PRO A 144 3.79 5.05 13.77
C PRO A 144 3.56 4.18 12.53
N PHE A 145 2.91 4.75 11.49
CA PHE A 145 2.74 4.10 10.19
C PHE A 145 4.09 3.80 9.53
N TRP A 146 4.99 4.78 9.46
CA TRP A 146 6.32 4.60 8.88
C TRP A 146 7.17 3.60 9.65
N ILE A 147 7.14 3.64 10.98
CA ILE A 147 7.84 2.67 11.84
C ILE A 147 7.35 1.24 11.51
N GLY A 148 6.04 1.06 11.34
CA GLY A 148 5.44 -0.22 10.96
C GLY A 148 5.82 -0.72 9.57
N LEU A 149 6.10 0.18 8.62
CA LEU A 149 6.49 -0.18 7.26
C LEU A 149 7.94 -0.68 7.14
N LEU A 150 8.83 -0.31 8.06
CA LEU A 150 10.23 -0.75 8.06
C LEU A 150 10.41 -2.28 8.16
N PRO A 151 9.79 -3.00 9.11
CA PRO A 151 9.87 -4.46 9.17
C PRO A 151 9.20 -5.09 7.95
N LEU A 152 8.13 -4.50 7.41
CA LEU A 152 7.44 -4.99 6.21
C LEU A 152 8.37 -5.00 4.99
N ARG A 153 9.21 -3.98 4.81
CA ARG A 153 10.24 -3.95 3.76
C ARG A 153 11.19 -5.15 3.85
N ARG A 154 11.63 -5.51 5.06
CA ARG A 154 12.52 -6.66 5.29
C ARG A 154 11.82 -7.97 4.96
N SER A 155 10.56 -8.13 5.37
CA SER A 155 9.75 -9.32 5.06
C SER A 155 9.52 -9.47 3.55
N TRP A 156 9.16 -8.38 2.86
CA TRP A 156 8.97 -8.39 1.41
C TRP A 156 10.26 -8.70 0.63
N ALA A 157 11.40 -8.24 1.13
CA ALA A 157 12.70 -8.55 0.53
C ALA A 157 13.07 -10.04 0.69
N LYS A 158 12.84 -10.62 1.88
CA LYS A 158 13.11 -12.04 2.15
C LYS A 158 12.27 -12.95 1.26
N GLU A 159 10.98 -12.66 1.11
CA GLU A 159 10.08 -13.48 0.29
C GLU A 159 10.40 -13.38 -1.21
N ALA A 160 10.86 -12.21 -1.67
CA ALA A 160 11.37 -12.05 -3.02
C ALA A 160 12.63 -12.91 -3.29
N MET A 161 13.49 -13.12 -2.30
CA MET A 161 14.67 -13.99 -2.43
C MET A 161 14.29 -15.47 -2.46
N SER A 162 13.40 -15.91 -1.58
CA SER A 162 12.84 -17.28 -1.60
C SER A 162 12.27 -17.64 -2.99
N ARG A 163 11.49 -16.73 -3.61
CA ARG A 163 10.96 -16.95 -4.97
C ARG A 163 12.04 -17.02 -6.05
N ARG A 164 13.14 -16.29 -5.91
CA ARG A 164 14.26 -16.34 -6.88
C ARG A 164 15.00 -17.68 -6.78
N GLU A 165 15.22 -18.18 -5.57
CA GLU A 165 15.82 -19.48 -5.34
C GLU A 165 14.95 -20.60 -5.89
N LEU A 166 13.63 -20.55 -5.67
CA LEU A 166 12.68 -21.51 -6.21
C LEU A 166 12.68 -21.53 -7.74
N ARG A 167 12.73 -20.35 -8.38
CA ARG A 167 12.86 -20.22 -9.85
C ARG A 167 14.21 -20.71 -10.37
N ARG A 168 15.28 -20.56 -9.60
CA ARG A 168 16.62 -21.06 -9.96
C ARG A 168 16.67 -22.59 -9.87
N LYS A 169 16.13 -23.17 -8.79
CA LYS A 169 15.98 -24.63 -8.64
C LYS A 169 15.13 -25.22 -9.76
N LYS A 170 13.96 -24.63 -10.06
CA LYS A 170 13.10 -25.11 -11.16
C LYS A 170 13.84 -25.14 -12.49
N ARG A 171 14.59 -24.08 -12.83
CA ARG A 171 15.43 -24.05 -14.03
C ARG A 171 16.54 -25.09 -14.02
N ALA A 172 17.16 -25.36 -12.87
CA ALA A 172 18.21 -26.38 -12.76
C ALA A 172 17.71 -27.83 -12.90
N VAL A 173 16.41 -28.08 -12.70
CA VAL A 173 15.78 -29.40 -12.87
C VAL A 173 15.25 -29.63 -14.29
N THR A 174 15.17 -28.57 -15.11
CA THR A 174 14.67 -28.65 -16.50
C THR A 174 15.80 -28.86 -17.53
N PHE A 175 17.05 -28.99 -17.07
CA PHE A 175 18.24 -29.31 -17.86
C PHE A 175 18.84 -30.61 -17.35
#